data_AF-A0AAW2WQQ4-F1
#
_entry.id   AF-A0AAW2WQQ4-F1
#
_cell.length_a   1.000
_cell.length_b   1.000
_cell.length_c   1.000
_cell.angle_alpha   90.00
_cell.angle_beta   90.00
_cell.angle_gamma   90.00
#
_symmetry.space_group_name_H-M   'P 1'
#
loop_
_entity.id
_entity.type
_entity.pdbx_description
1 polymer ?
#
loop_
_entity_poly.entity_id
_entity_poly.type
_entity_poly.pdbx_seq_one_letter_code
_entity_poly.pdbx_strand_id
1 'polypeptide(L)'
;MLSEDYGGRVEVARAYYKALTGSVRKHFQGNGVIASMEHCNDFMFLGTEAIALGRVGDDFWCSDPSGDPNGTFWLQGCHMVHCAYNSLWMGNFIHPDWDMFQSTHPCAAFHAASRAISGGPIYVSDSVGKHDFDLLKRLVLPDGTVLRCQGYALPTRDCLFEDPLHDGKDHAQDLEPQQG
;
A
#
# COMPACT_ATOMS: atom_id res chain seq x y z
N MET A 1 7.97 -18.23 24.63
CA MET A 1 7.61 -17.72 23.28
C MET A 1 6.93 -18.82 22.47
N LEU A 2 6.02 -18.50 21.54
CA LEU A 2 5.24 -19.49 20.75
C LEU A 2 6.11 -20.55 20.03
N SER A 3 7.37 -20.25 19.70
CA SER A 3 8.26 -21.10 18.91
C SER A 3 9.30 -21.91 19.71
N GLU A 4 9.33 -21.81 21.04
CA GLU A 4 10.40 -22.40 21.87
C GLU A 4 10.48 -23.92 21.71
N ASP A 5 9.32 -24.61 21.72
CA ASP A 5 9.26 -26.07 21.58
C ASP A 5 9.28 -26.55 20.11
N TYR A 6 9.43 -25.63 19.15
CA TYR A 6 9.31 -25.90 17.70
C TYR A 6 10.57 -25.54 16.90
N GLY A 7 11.74 -25.51 17.55
CA GLY A 7 13.01 -25.17 16.89
C GLY A 7 13.21 -23.68 16.63
N GLY A 8 12.43 -22.82 17.29
CA GLY A 8 12.54 -21.37 17.19
C GLY A 8 11.85 -20.77 15.96
N ARG A 9 11.92 -19.43 15.86
CA ARG A 9 11.23 -18.64 14.82
C ARG A 9 11.51 -19.14 13.40
N VAL A 10 12.75 -19.51 13.11
CA VAL A 10 13.19 -19.88 11.74
C VAL A 10 12.53 -21.18 11.27
N GLU A 11 12.52 -22.22 12.10
CA GLU A 11 11.90 -23.50 11.72
C GLU A 11 10.38 -23.39 11.63
N VAL A 12 9.75 -22.61 12.52
CA VAL A 12 8.32 -22.30 12.43
C VAL A 12 8.00 -21.53 11.15
N ALA A 13 8.77 -20.49 10.81
CA ALA A 13 8.55 -19.71 9.59
C ALA A 13 8.74 -20.56 8.33
N ARG A 14 9.75 -21.43 8.29
CA ARG A 14 9.97 -22.37 7.18
C ARG A 14 8.80 -23.33 7.00
N ALA A 15 8.32 -23.92 8.10
CA ALA A 15 7.15 -24.80 8.06
C ALA A 15 5.90 -24.05 7.57
N TYR A 16 5.67 -22.85 8.09
CA TYR A 16 4.55 -21.97 7.72
C TYR A 16 4.55 -21.64 6.23
N TYR A 17 5.63 -21.07 5.70
CA TYR A 17 5.70 -20.66 4.29
C TYR A 17 5.71 -21.85 3.33
N LYS A 18 6.29 -22.99 3.72
CA LYS A 18 6.21 -24.22 2.93
C LYS A 18 4.77 -24.72 2.82
N ALA A 19 4.04 -24.75 3.93
CA ALA A 19 2.64 -25.17 3.94
C ALA A 19 1.75 -24.19 3.15
N LEU A 20 1.94 -22.89 3.36
CA LEU A 20 1.21 -21.84 2.64
C LEU A 20 1.45 -21.94 1.14
N THR A 21 2.71 -22.02 0.71
CA THR A 21 3.09 -22.17 -0.71
C THR A 21 2.47 -23.42 -1.33
N GLY A 22 2.50 -24.56 -0.62
CA GLY A 22 1.86 -25.79 -1.09
C GLY A 22 0.35 -25.62 -1.30
N SER A 23 -0.33 -24.94 -0.36
CA SER A 23 -1.75 -24.63 -0.47
C SER A 23 -2.06 -23.71 -1.65
N VAL A 24 -1.30 -22.62 -1.80
CA VAL A 24 -1.45 -21.64 -2.88
C VAL A 24 -1.30 -22.29 -4.25
N ARG A 25 -0.27 -23.12 -4.43
CA ARG A 25 -0.06 -23.87 -5.68
C ARG A 25 -1.21 -24.82 -6.00
N LYS A 26 -1.78 -25.46 -4.99
CA LYS A 26 -2.86 -26.43 -5.17
C LYS A 26 -4.21 -25.78 -5.45
N HIS A 27 -4.52 -24.66 -4.80
CA HIS A 27 -5.87 -24.09 -4.77
C HIS A 27 -6.03 -22.77 -5.53
N PHE A 28 -4.93 -22.05 -5.74
CA PHE A 28 -4.92 -20.70 -6.32
C PHE A 28 -3.97 -20.60 -7.51
N GLN A 29 -3.77 -21.71 -8.24
CA GLN A 29 -2.95 -21.77 -9.46
C GLN A 29 -1.52 -21.22 -9.29
N GLY A 30 -0.99 -21.23 -8.06
CA GLY A 30 0.35 -20.70 -7.75
C GLY A 30 0.45 -19.18 -7.70
N ASN A 31 -0.62 -18.43 -7.98
CA ASN A 31 -0.67 -16.98 -7.84
C ASN A 31 -2.12 -16.53 -7.60
N GLY A 32 -2.37 -15.91 -6.45
CA GLY A 32 -3.72 -15.49 -6.04
C GLY A 32 -3.84 -15.13 -4.57
N VAL A 33 -2.72 -14.75 -3.96
CA VAL A 33 -2.66 -14.34 -2.55
C VAL A 33 -2.02 -12.97 -2.48
N ILE A 34 -2.57 -12.14 -1.60
CA ILE A 34 -2.00 -10.87 -1.18
C ILE A 34 -1.45 -11.10 0.22
N ALA A 35 -0.17 -10.79 0.42
CA ALA A 35 0.39 -10.74 1.75
C ALA A 35 0.04 -9.40 2.42
N SER A 36 -0.27 -9.45 3.70
CA SER A 36 -0.46 -8.26 4.54
C SER A 36 0.25 -8.50 5.86
N MET A 37 0.77 -7.43 6.46
CA MET A 37 1.59 -7.46 7.68
C MET A 37 2.88 -8.30 7.54
N GLU A 38 3.45 -8.33 6.34
CA GLU A 38 4.51 -9.26 5.93
C GLU A 38 5.92 -8.66 5.93
N HIS A 39 6.15 -7.55 6.62
CA HIS A 39 7.41 -6.78 6.57
C HIS A 39 8.61 -7.47 7.26
N CYS A 40 8.45 -8.73 7.68
CA CYS A 40 9.55 -9.48 8.29
C CYS A 40 10.47 -10.10 7.25
N ASN A 41 11.75 -10.24 7.58
CA ASN A 41 12.74 -10.86 6.68
C ASN A 41 12.37 -12.29 6.28
N ASP A 42 11.64 -13.03 7.12
CA ASP A 42 11.24 -14.39 6.80
C ASP A 42 10.27 -14.42 5.62
N PHE A 43 9.36 -13.45 5.52
CA PHE A 43 8.49 -13.32 4.35
C PHE A 43 9.31 -13.02 3.09
N MET A 44 10.19 -12.02 3.16
CA MET A 44 10.98 -11.61 1.99
C MET A 44 11.86 -12.76 1.46
N PHE A 45 12.33 -13.62 2.36
CA PHE A 45 13.18 -14.76 1.99
C PHE A 45 12.41 -16.04 1.63
N LEU A 46 11.27 -16.31 2.27
CA LEU A 46 10.55 -17.59 2.14
C LEU A 46 9.18 -17.44 1.48
N GLY A 47 8.43 -16.39 1.79
CA GLY A 47 7.06 -16.17 1.31
C GLY A 47 7.00 -15.74 -0.15
N THR A 48 8.01 -15.01 -0.61
CA THR A 48 8.14 -14.53 -2.00
C THR A 48 8.34 -15.65 -3.03
N GLU A 49 8.53 -16.90 -2.59
CA GLU A 49 8.53 -18.09 -3.46
C GLU A 49 7.18 -18.25 -4.21
N ALA A 50 6.08 -17.84 -3.59
CA ALA A 50 4.73 -17.99 -4.13
C ALA A 50 3.91 -16.70 -4.13
N ILE A 51 4.26 -15.72 -3.29
CA ILE A 51 3.47 -14.50 -3.11
C ILE A 51 4.23 -13.31 -3.69
N ALA A 52 3.68 -12.75 -4.76
CA ALA A 52 4.30 -11.63 -5.48
C ALA A 52 3.62 -10.27 -5.20
N LEU A 53 2.52 -10.24 -4.44
CA LEU A 53 1.76 -9.02 -4.12
C LEU A 53 1.68 -8.89 -2.60
N GLY A 54 2.08 -7.74 -2.07
CA GLY A 54 2.07 -7.53 -0.62
C GLY A 54 1.96 -6.07 -0.21
N ARG A 55 1.33 -5.84 0.94
CA ARG A 55 1.04 -4.51 1.48
C ARG A 55 2.32 -3.84 1.97
N VAL A 56 2.59 -2.65 1.47
CA VAL A 56 3.79 -1.87 1.82
C VAL A 56 3.50 -0.73 2.80
N GLY A 57 2.28 -0.61 3.30
CA GLY A 57 1.89 0.40 4.29
C GLY A 57 1.22 -0.20 5.51
N ASP A 58 0.98 0.67 6.49
CA ASP A 58 -0.04 0.48 7.52
C ASP A 58 -1.45 0.47 6.91
N ASP A 59 -2.46 0.16 7.72
CA ASP A 59 -3.86 0.18 7.28
C ASP A 59 -4.30 1.60 6.90
N PHE A 60 -5.15 1.70 5.88
CA PHE A 60 -5.94 2.92 5.66
C PHE A 60 -6.90 3.14 6.84
N TRP A 61 -6.73 4.24 7.56
CA TRP A 61 -7.60 4.64 8.66
C TRP A 61 -8.60 5.70 8.20
N CYS A 62 -9.91 5.42 8.28
CA CYS A 62 -10.97 6.38 7.96
C CYS A 62 -11.09 7.51 8.99
N SER A 63 -10.62 7.24 10.20
CA SER A 63 -10.62 8.12 11.36
C SER A 63 -9.52 7.67 12.30
N ASP A 64 -8.99 8.59 13.10
CA ASP A 64 -7.96 8.25 14.08
C ASP A 64 -8.46 7.23 15.12
N PRO A 65 -7.76 6.10 15.33
CA PRO A 65 -8.18 5.10 16.31
C PRO A 65 -8.10 5.60 17.76
N SER A 66 -7.35 6.67 18.02
CA SER A 66 -7.21 7.29 19.35
C SER A 66 -8.14 8.51 19.53
N GLY A 67 -8.97 8.83 18.53
CA GLY A 67 -9.95 9.91 18.57
C GLY A 67 -9.42 11.30 18.26
N ASP A 68 -8.22 11.46 17.69
CA ASP A 68 -7.77 12.76 17.17
C ASP A 68 -8.67 13.23 16.01
N PRO A 69 -9.39 14.36 16.16
CA PRO A 69 -10.24 14.88 15.08
C PRO A 69 -9.46 15.22 13.81
N ASN A 70 -8.18 15.57 13.92
CA ASN A 70 -7.32 15.89 12.76
C ASN A 70 -6.70 14.63 12.12
N GLY A 71 -6.74 13.48 12.78
CA GLY A 71 -6.15 12.25 12.24
C GLY A 71 -6.84 11.75 10.99
N THR A 72 -8.09 12.14 10.74
CA THR A 72 -8.76 11.97 9.44
C THR A 72 -7.90 12.48 8.28
N PHE A 73 -7.08 13.52 8.47
CA PHE A 73 -6.26 14.12 7.42
C PHE A 73 -4.79 13.69 7.49
N TRP A 74 -4.13 13.85 8.65
CA TRP A 74 -2.68 13.63 8.71
C TRP A 74 -2.29 12.15 8.55
N LEU A 75 -3.14 11.21 8.99
CA LEU A 75 -2.91 9.77 8.79
C LEU A 75 -2.84 9.42 7.30
N GLN A 76 -3.56 10.15 6.44
CA GLN A 76 -3.58 9.88 5.01
C GLN A 76 -2.26 10.24 4.35
N GLY A 77 -1.66 11.36 4.74
CA GLY A 77 -0.33 11.75 4.30
C GLY A 77 0.72 10.76 4.80
N CYS A 78 0.67 10.41 6.09
CA CYS A 78 1.57 9.44 6.72
C CYS A 78 1.55 8.09 6.00
N HIS A 79 0.34 7.56 5.75
CA HIS A 79 0.13 6.30 5.04
C HIS A 79 0.73 6.32 3.62
N MET A 80 0.62 7.43 2.88
CA MET A 80 1.24 7.57 1.54
C MET A 80 2.75 7.66 1.59
N VAL A 81 3.32 8.35 2.58
CA VAL A 81 4.77 8.37 2.78
C VAL A 81 5.28 6.97 3.10
N HIS A 82 4.63 6.26 4.02
CA HIS A 82 4.98 4.87 4.35
C HIS A 82 4.94 3.97 3.12
N CYS A 83 3.85 4.01 2.35
CA CYS A 83 3.72 3.20 1.14
C CYS A 83 4.83 3.50 0.12
N ALA A 84 5.11 4.79 -0.15
CA ALA A 84 6.12 5.20 -1.13
C ALA A 84 7.54 4.79 -0.70
N TYR A 85 7.93 5.05 0.55
CA TYR A 85 9.25 4.71 1.06
C TYR A 85 9.46 3.20 1.19
N ASN A 86 8.47 2.45 1.67
CA ASN A 86 8.58 1.00 1.75
C ASN A 86 8.62 0.38 0.35
N SER A 87 7.93 0.96 -0.64
CA SER A 87 8.02 0.53 -2.05
C SER A 87 9.45 0.64 -2.61
N LEU A 88 10.26 1.58 -2.14
CA LEU A 88 11.67 1.73 -2.57
C LEU A 88 12.48 0.47 -2.28
N TRP A 89 12.23 -0.17 -1.13
CA TRP A 89 12.90 -1.39 -0.71
C TRP A 89 12.14 -2.65 -1.16
N MET A 90 10.85 -2.76 -0.83
CA MET A 90 10.02 -3.95 -1.07
C MET A 90 9.72 -4.19 -2.54
N GLY A 91 9.65 -3.11 -3.35
CA GLY A 91 9.37 -3.19 -4.79
C GLY A 91 10.40 -4.01 -5.58
N ASN A 92 11.57 -4.30 -5.00
CA ASN A 92 12.59 -5.16 -5.61
C ASN A 92 12.26 -6.67 -5.49
N PHE A 93 11.31 -7.04 -4.62
CA PHE A 93 10.95 -8.45 -4.34
C PHE A 93 9.49 -8.74 -4.69
N ILE A 94 8.60 -7.78 -4.42
CA ILE A 94 7.15 -7.92 -4.59
C ILE A 94 6.56 -6.71 -5.30
N HIS A 95 5.34 -6.87 -5.78
CA HIS A 95 4.48 -5.81 -6.26
C HIS A 95 3.86 -5.09 -5.04
N PRO A 96 4.12 -3.79 -4.86
CA PRO A 96 3.57 -3.02 -3.75
C PRO A 96 2.06 -2.87 -3.82
N ASP A 97 1.37 -3.25 -2.74
CA ASP A 97 -0.02 -2.93 -2.48
C ASP A 97 -0.10 -1.75 -1.51
N TRP A 98 -0.71 -0.65 -1.95
CA TRP A 98 -0.86 0.58 -1.18
C TRP A 98 -2.15 0.60 -0.35
N ASP A 99 -2.81 -0.54 -0.22
CA ASP A 99 -4.07 -0.75 0.48
C ASP A 99 -5.29 -0.08 -0.18
N MET A 100 -6.46 -0.48 0.29
CA MET A 100 -7.74 0.10 -0.10
C MET A 100 -7.86 1.58 0.24
N PHE A 101 -8.89 2.23 -0.30
CA PHE A 101 -9.39 3.51 0.20
C PHE A 101 -10.92 3.55 0.14
N GLN A 102 -11.51 4.57 0.76
CA GLN A 102 -12.93 4.87 0.61
C GLN A 102 -13.13 6.08 -0.31
N SER A 103 -13.96 5.93 -1.35
CA SER A 103 -14.26 6.96 -2.33
C SER A 103 -15.07 8.13 -1.74
N THR A 104 -15.71 7.91 -0.59
CA THR A 104 -16.45 8.95 0.15
C THR A 104 -15.65 9.61 1.28
N HIS A 105 -14.37 9.23 1.45
CA HIS A 105 -13.51 9.84 2.47
C HIS A 105 -13.20 11.31 2.12
N PRO A 106 -13.04 12.23 3.09
CA PRO A 106 -12.66 13.63 2.80
C PRO A 106 -11.40 13.78 1.93
N CYS A 107 -10.44 12.86 2.05
CA CYS A 107 -9.22 12.82 1.24
C CYS A 107 -9.32 11.87 0.02
N ALA A 108 -10.51 11.42 -0.38
CA ALA A 108 -10.65 10.37 -1.39
C ALA A 108 -9.98 10.70 -2.73
N ALA A 109 -10.05 11.96 -3.19
CA ALA A 109 -9.38 12.38 -4.41
C ALA A 109 -7.84 12.23 -4.35
N PHE A 110 -7.26 12.52 -3.18
CA PHE A 110 -5.84 12.32 -2.92
C PHE A 110 -5.49 10.83 -2.98
N HIS A 111 -6.26 9.95 -2.31
CA HIS A 111 -6.03 8.50 -2.39
C HIS A 111 -6.22 7.94 -3.79
N ALA A 112 -7.26 8.36 -4.50
CA ALA A 112 -7.53 7.95 -5.87
C ALA A 112 -6.35 8.30 -6.79
N ALA A 113 -5.86 9.55 -6.74
CA ALA A 113 -4.69 9.97 -7.49
C ALA A 113 -3.44 9.14 -7.13
N SER A 114 -3.18 8.93 -5.83
CA SER A 114 -2.05 8.12 -5.37
C SER A 114 -2.11 6.67 -5.85
N ARG A 115 -3.28 6.02 -5.83
CA ARG A 115 -3.47 4.66 -6.36
C ARG A 115 -3.38 4.61 -7.89
N ALA A 116 -3.78 5.68 -8.59
CA ALA A 116 -3.62 5.76 -10.04
C ALA A 116 -2.14 5.74 -10.46
N ILE A 117 -1.25 6.31 -9.64
CA ILE A 117 0.19 6.38 -9.94
C ILE A 117 1.03 5.30 -9.23
N SER A 118 0.49 4.59 -8.23
CA SER A 118 1.27 3.66 -7.40
C SER A 118 1.91 2.52 -8.19
N GLY A 119 1.34 2.18 -9.36
CA GLY A 119 1.69 1.00 -10.15
C GLY A 119 1.10 -0.30 -9.58
N GLY A 120 0.48 -0.22 -8.40
CA GLY A 120 -0.16 -1.30 -7.66
C GLY A 120 -1.60 -1.58 -8.07
N PRO A 121 -2.29 -2.47 -7.34
CA PRO A 121 -3.73 -2.63 -7.46
C PRO A 121 -4.50 -1.42 -6.89
N ILE A 122 -5.76 -1.30 -7.30
CA ILE A 122 -6.70 -0.29 -6.79
C ILE A 122 -7.89 -1.02 -6.17
N TYR A 123 -8.06 -0.87 -4.85
CA TYR A 123 -9.19 -1.43 -4.11
C TYR A 123 -10.01 -0.31 -3.47
N VAL A 124 -11.33 -0.46 -3.55
CA VAL A 124 -12.29 0.44 -2.91
C VAL A 124 -13.09 -0.39 -1.92
N SER A 125 -13.18 0.06 -0.68
CA SER A 125 -14.01 -0.61 0.34
C SER A 125 -14.92 0.40 1.04
N ASP A 126 -15.77 1.00 0.21
CA ASP A 126 -16.92 1.78 0.64
C ASP A 126 -18.01 0.89 1.22
N SER A 127 -18.91 1.49 1.99
CA SER A 127 -20.19 0.86 2.30
C SER A 127 -21.00 0.61 1.03
N VAL A 128 -21.69 -0.53 0.97
CA VAL A 128 -22.57 -0.89 -0.16
C VAL A 128 -23.57 0.25 -0.42
N GLY A 129 -23.61 0.70 -1.68
CA GLY A 129 -24.50 1.78 -2.12
C GLY A 129 -24.01 3.20 -1.79
N LYS A 130 -22.83 3.35 -1.16
CA LYS A 130 -22.22 4.64 -0.83
C LYS A 130 -20.91 4.84 -1.57
N HIS A 131 -20.97 4.78 -2.90
CA HIS A 131 -19.82 5.03 -3.77
C HIS A 131 -19.89 6.43 -4.37
N ASP A 132 -18.76 7.12 -4.41
CA ASP A 132 -18.58 8.27 -5.30
C ASP A 132 -18.20 7.77 -6.70
N PHE A 133 -19.21 7.51 -7.52
CA PHE A 133 -18.99 7.04 -8.89
C PHE A 133 -18.30 8.09 -9.78
N ASP A 134 -18.42 9.38 -9.48
CA ASP A 134 -17.81 10.42 -10.29
C ASP A 134 -16.30 10.48 -10.06
N LEU A 135 -15.84 10.19 -8.84
CA LEU A 135 -14.43 9.97 -8.56
C LEU A 135 -13.93 8.65 -9.16
N LEU A 136 -14.64 7.54 -8.93
CA LEU A 136 -14.20 6.21 -9.39
C LEU A 136 -14.08 6.11 -10.91
N LYS A 137 -14.97 6.77 -11.66
CA LYS A 137 -14.90 6.85 -13.13
C LYS A 137 -13.62 7.53 -13.64
N ARG A 138 -12.92 8.32 -12.81
CA ARG A 138 -11.63 8.93 -13.19
C ARG A 138 -10.47 7.94 -13.16
N LEU A 139 -10.63 6.79 -12.49
CA LEU A 139 -9.60 5.75 -12.37
C LEU A 139 -9.71 4.69 -13.47
N VAL A 140 -10.82 4.65 -14.21
CA VAL A 140 -11.13 3.62 -15.20
C VAL A 140 -11.32 4.23 -16.58
N LEU A 141 -10.95 3.48 -17.61
CA LEU A 141 -11.29 3.78 -18.99
C LEU A 141 -12.77 3.45 -19.26
N PRO A 142 -13.37 3.94 -20.36
CA PRO A 142 -14.77 3.66 -20.70
C PRO A 142 -15.12 2.17 -20.84
N ASP A 143 -14.13 1.31 -21.09
CA ASP A 143 -14.30 -0.15 -21.17
C ASP A 143 -14.16 -0.86 -19.80
N GLY A 144 -13.96 -0.09 -18.72
CA GLY A 144 -13.78 -0.60 -17.36
C GLY A 144 -12.36 -1.05 -17.02
N THR A 145 -11.40 -0.93 -17.95
CA THR A 145 -9.99 -1.24 -17.66
C THR A 145 -9.33 -0.11 -16.87
N VAL A 146 -8.24 -0.43 -16.18
CA VAL A 146 -7.45 0.52 -15.37
C VAL A 146 -6.07 0.64 -15.98
N LEU A 147 -5.59 1.87 -16.16
CA LEU A 147 -4.21 2.13 -16.56
C LEU A 147 -3.27 1.82 -15.40
N ARG A 148 -2.14 1.19 -15.69
CA ARG A 148 -1.10 0.92 -14.69
C ARG A 148 0.25 1.46 -15.15
N CYS A 149 0.95 2.09 -14.22
CA CYS A 149 2.34 2.50 -14.40
C CYS A 149 3.22 1.27 -14.69
N GLN A 150 4.29 1.46 -15.47
CA GLN A 150 5.27 0.40 -15.74
C GLN A 150 6.13 0.06 -14.51
N GLY A 151 6.30 1.04 -13.61
CA GLY A 151 7.01 0.88 -12.35
C GLY A 151 6.19 1.44 -11.19
N TYR A 152 6.76 1.32 -9.99
CA TYR A 152 6.13 1.78 -8.76
C TYR A 152 6.37 3.27 -8.54
N ALA A 153 5.43 3.95 -7.90
CA ALA A 153 5.67 5.29 -7.40
C ALA A 153 6.69 5.22 -6.27
N LEU A 154 7.81 5.94 -6.43
CA LEU A 154 8.92 5.98 -5.48
C LEU A 154 9.24 7.45 -5.15
N PRO A 155 9.76 7.74 -3.94
CA PRO A 155 10.36 9.03 -3.66
C PRO A 155 11.45 9.34 -4.69
N THR A 156 11.50 10.57 -5.17
CA THR A 156 12.55 11.01 -6.08
C THR A 156 13.84 11.26 -5.32
N ARG A 157 14.98 11.18 -6.02
CA ARG A 157 16.30 11.27 -5.37
C ARG A 157 16.51 12.58 -4.61
N ASP A 158 15.90 13.66 -5.09
CA ASP A 158 15.97 15.00 -4.51
C ASP A 158 15.17 15.16 -3.22
N CYS A 159 14.16 14.32 -2.97
CA CYS A 159 13.38 14.36 -1.71
C CYS A 159 13.66 13.18 -0.79
N LEU A 160 14.45 12.18 -1.22
CA LEU A 160 14.61 10.90 -0.51
C LEU A 160 15.08 11.06 0.95
N PHE A 161 15.94 12.04 1.23
CA PHE A 161 16.51 12.30 2.55
C PHE A 161 16.02 13.61 3.18
N GLU A 162 14.96 14.21 2.63
CA GLU A 162 14.36 15.43 3.16
C GLU A 162 13.19 15.03 4.09
N ASP A 163 13.17 15.61 5.29
CA ASP A 163 12.06 15.47 6.22
C ASP A 163 11.12 16.68 6.09
N PRO A 164 9.97 16.55 5.40
CA PRO A 164 9.07 17.67 5.18
C PRO A 164 8.44 18.22 6.47
N LEU A 165 8.52 17.49 7.60
CA LEU A 165 7.99 17.94 8.89
C LEU A 165 8.99 18.76 9.70
N HIS A 166 10.30 18.57 9.47
CA HIS A 166 11.35 19.15 10.31
C HIS A 166 12.37 20.01 9.55
N ASP A 167 12.56 19.80 8.26
CA ASP A 167 13.59 20.49 7.47
C ASP A 167 13.16 21.89 6.97
N GLY A 168 11.95 22.32 7.31
CA GLY A 168 11.49 23.71 7.12
C GLY A 168 11.28 24.15 5.68
N LYS A 169 11.29 23.22 4.71
CA LYS A 169 10.95 23.48 3.30
C LYS A 169 9.47 23.16 3.07
N ASP A 170 8.62 24.16 3.26
CA ASP A 170 7.19 24.02 3.00
C ASP A 170 6.91 24.17 1.50
N HIS A 171 6.92 23.04 0.78
CA HIS A 171 6.67 22.99 -0.67
C HIS A 171 5.20 23.24 -1.05
N ALA A 172 4.30 23.43 -0.07
CA ALA A 172 2.90 23.77 -0.33
C ALA A 172 2.74 25.11 -1.07
N GLN A 173 3.73 26.00 -1.00
CA GLN A 173 3.73 27.30 -1.69
C GLN A 173 4.10 27.21 -3.19
N ASP A 174 4.70 26.11 -3.63
CA ASP A 174 5.15 25.93 -5.02
C ASP A 174 4.02 25.41 -5.95
N LEU A 175 2.84 25.12 -5.40
CA LEU A 175 1.68 24.57 -6.11
C LEU A 175 0.58 25.61 -6.40
N GLU A 176 0.80 26.89 -6.08
CA GLU A 176 -0.11 27.93 -6.57
C GLU A 176 -0.01 28.04 -8.10
N PRO A 177 -1.14 28.01 -8.84
CA PRO A 177 -1.10 28.28 -10.27
C PRO A 177 -0.56 29.69 -10.46
N GLN A 178 0.53 29.82 -11.20
CA GLN A 178 0.95 31.12 -11.72
C GLN A 178 -0.25 31.69 -12.48
N GLN A 179 -0.88 32.71 -11.91
CA GLN A 179 -1.96 33.45 -12.56
C GLN A 179 -1.41 34.06 -13.84
N GLY A 180 -1.80 33.47 -14.98
CA GLY A 180 -1.63 34.04 -16.31
C GLY A 180 -2.85 34.86 -16.71
#